data_AF-A0A3B8XB18-F1
#
_entry.id   AF-A0A3B8XB18-F1
#
_cell.length_a   1.000
_cell.length_b   1.000
_cell.length_c   1.000
_cell.angle_alpha   90.00
_cell.angle_beta   90.00
_cell.angle_gamma   90.00
#
_symmetry.space_group_name_H-M   'P 1'
#
loop_
_entity.id
_entity.type
_entity.pdbx_description
1 polymer ?
#
loop_
_entity_poly.entity_id
_entity_poly.type
_entity_poly.pdbx_seq_one_letter_code
_entity_poly.pdbx_strand_id
1 'polypeptide(L)' 'MDKDVVLQRFLTGVPNRFVVASGIVTFNSVLVTIRASTGRATSIQRIDREHI' A
#
# COMPACT_ATOMS: atom_id res chain seq x y z
N MET A 1 2.59 9.71 1.76
CA MET A 1 3.22 10.98 2.20
C MET A 1 2.59 12.10 1.42
N ASP A 2 2.37 13.25 2.04
CA ASP A 2 1.81 14.42 1.36
C ASP A 2 2.60 14.73 0.07
N LYS A 3 1.88 14.86 -1.03
CA LYS A 3 2.45 14.95 -2.38
C LYS A 3 3.35 16.17 -2.53
N ASP A 4 2.92 17.31 -2.00
CA ASP A 4 3.62 18.58 -2.25
C ASP A 4 4.92 18.64 -1.46
N VAL A 5 4.92 18.08 -0.23
CA VAL A 5 6.14 17.92 0.58
C VAL A 5 7.15 16.99 -0.09
N VAL A 6 6.69 15.90 -0.71
CA VAL A 6 7.55 14.96 -1.44
C VAL A 6 8.17 15.65 -2.66
N LEU A 7 7.36 16.35 -3.46
CA LEU A 7 7.81 17.05 -4.65
C LEU A 7 8.86 18.12 -4.31
N GLN A 8 8.63 18.91 -3.25
CA GLN A 8 9.59 19.91 -2.81
C GLN A 8 10.94 19.29 -2.42
N ARG A 9 10.93 18.17 -1.68
CA ARG A 9 12.17 17.45 -1.32
C ARG A 9 12.89 16.93 -2.56
N PHE A 10 12.20 16.37 -3.54
CA PHE A 10 12.82 15.85 -4.76
C PHE A 10 13.44 16.95 -5.62
N LEU A 11 12.75 18.09 -5.78
CA LEU A 11 13.24 19.19 -6.61
C LEU A 11 14.40 19.96 -5.99
N THR A 12 14.39 20.12 -4.65
CA THR A 12 15.33 21.01 -3.95
C THR A 12 16.44 20.28 -3.22
N GLY A 13 16.27 18.99 -2.92
CA GLY A 13 17.16 18.23 -2.05
C GLY A 13 17.11 18.65 -0.57
N VAL A 14 16.31 19.66 -0.22
CA VAL A 14 16.22 20.17 1.16
C VAL A 14 15.40 19.20 2.03
N PRO A 15 15.89 18.84 3.23
CA PRO A 15 15.12 18.03 4.17
C PRO A 15 13.82 18.71 4.57
N ASN A 16 12.73 17.96 4.56
CA ASN A 16 11.40 18.42 4.98
C ASN A 16 10.80 17.42 5.95
N ARG A 17 9.90 17.90 6.84
CA ARG A 17 9.18 17.04 7.78
C ARG A 17 8.32 16.04 7.01
N PHE A 18 8.30 14.78 7.46
CA PHE A 18 7.42 13.77 6.89
C PHE A 18 5.97 14.03 7.31
N VAL A 19 5.06 14.18 6.34
CA VAL A 19 3.63 14.42 6.56
C VAL A 19 2.82 13.30 5.91
N VAL A 20 1.84 12.76 6.65
CA VAL A 20 0.93 11.72 6.13
C VAL A 20 0.01 12.35 5.09
N ALA A 21 -0.20 11.66 3.96
CA ALA A 21 -1.14 12.14 2.95
C ALA A 21 -2.58 11.99 3.45
N SER A 22 -3.42 12.98 3.16
CA SER A 22 -4.87 12.89 3.29
C SER A 22 -5.53 12.47 1.97
N GLY A 23 -6.79 12.03 2.04
CA GLY A 23 -7.61 11.72 0.86
C GLY A 23 -8.04 10.26 0.79
N ILE A 24 -8.35 9.81 -0.42
CA ILE A 24 -8.80 8.43 -0.70
C ILE A 24 -7.73 7.44 -0.24
N VAL A 25 -8.15 6.45 0.54
CA VAL A 25 -7.29 5.37 1.00
C VAL A 25 -7.44 4.15 0.10
N THR A 26 -6.35 3.42 -0.10
CA THR A 26 -6.34 2.15 -0.83
C THR A 26 -6.15 1.00 0.15
N PHE A 27 -6.98 -0.04 0.06
CA PHE A 27 -6.82 -1.27 0.83
C PHE A 27 -6.28 -2.39 -0.05
N ASN A 28 -4.98 -2.65 0.07
CA ASN A 28 -4.31 -3.73 -0.65
C ASN A 28 -4.43 -5.05 0.12
N SER A 29 -4.84 -6.13 -0.54
CA SER A 29 -5.05 -7.42 0.14
C SER A 29 -4.94 -8.64 -0.77
N VAL A 30 -4.58 -9.78 -0.17
CA VAL A 30 -4.50 -11.08 -0.84
C VAL A 30 -5.23 -12.16 -0.04
N LEU A 31 -5.95 -13.02 -0.75
CA LEU A 31 -6.54 -14.24 -0.23
C LEU A 31 -5.66 -15.41 -0.64
N VAL A 32 -5.19 -16.18 0.34
CA VAL A 32 -4.37 -17.38 0.11
C VAL A 32 -5.11 -18.60 0.62
N THR A 33 -5.25 -19.61 -0.23
CA THR A 33 -5.82 -20.90 0.16
C THR A 33 -4.70 -21.85 0.56
N ILE A 34 -4.79 -22.43 1.76
CA ILE A 34 -3.80 -23.36 2.31
C ILE A 34 -4.40 -24.75 2.42
N ARG A 35 -3.67 -25.76 1.93
CA ARG A 35 -3.99 -27.17 2.19
C ARG A 35 -3.63 -27.51 3.63
N ALA A 36 -4.64 -27.75 4.46
CA ALA A 36 -4.46 -28.01 5.89
C ALA A 36 -3.51 -29.18 6.19
N SER A 37 -3.55 -30.27 5.40
CA SER A 37 -2.72 -31.46 5.66
C SER A 37 -1.23 -31.26 5.46
N THR A 38 -0.82 -30.34 4.58
CA THR A 38 0.61 -30.11 4.26
C THR A 38 1.09 -28.72 4.63
N GLY A 39 0.19 -27.81 5.05
CA GLY A 39 0.48 -26.40 5.27
C GLY A 39 0.91 -25.63 4.01
N ARG A 40 0.72 -26.21 2.82
CA ARG A 40 1.18 -25.61 1.56
C ARG A 40 0.10 -24.76 0.94
N ALA A 41 0.47 -23.60 0.41
CA ALA A 41 -0.43 -22.78 -0.37
C ALA A 41 -0.81 -23.48 -1.68
N THR A 42 -2.08 -23.42 -2.04
CA THR A 42 -2.62 -23.99 -3.28
C THR A 42 -3.15 -22.92 -4.23
N SER A 43 -3.39 -21.70 -3.74
CA SER A 43 -3.83 -20.56 -4.54
C SER A 43 -3.50 -19.25 -3.84
N ILE A 44 -3.30 -18.20 -4.62
CA ILE A 44 -3.20 -16.81 -4.18
C ILE A 44 -4.04 -15.94 -5.13
N GLN A 45 -4.86 -15.06 -4.56
CA GLN A 45 -5.68 -14.12 -5.31
C GLN A 45 -5.58 -12.73 -4.68
N ARG A 46 -5.46 -11.70 -5.52
CA ARG A 46 -5.55 -10.32 -5.05
C ARG A 46 -7.02 -9.93 -4.93
N ILE A 47 -7.38 -9.29 -3.82
CA ILE A 47 -8.77 -8.94 -3.51
C ILE A 47 -8.89 -7.45 -3.15
N ASP A 48 -8.06 -6.62 -3.78
CA ASP A 48 -8.07 -5.17 -3.59
C ASP A 48 -9.48 -4.62 -3.82
N ARG A 49 -9.94 -3.80 -2.86
CA ARG A 49 -11.21 -3.09 -2.98
C ARG A 49 -10.93 -1.61 -3.12
N GLU A 50 -11.48 -1.03 -4.18
CA GLU A 50 -11.54 0.42 -4.30
C GLU A 50 -12.64 0.93 -3.37
N HIS A 51 -12.35 2.00 -2.63
CA HIS A 51 -13.36 2.70 -1.85
C HIS A 51 -14.17 3.56 -2.82
N ILE A 52 -15.43 3.20 -3.06
CA ILE A 52 -16.38 3.99 -3.87
C ILE A 52 -16.89 5.17 -3.05
#